data_AF-A0A6V7LHR5-F1
#
_entry.id   AF-A0A6V7LHR5-F1
#
_cell.length_a   1.000
_cell.length_b   1.000
_cell.length_c   1.000
_cell.angle_alpha   90.00
_cell.angle_beta   90.00
_cell.angle_gamma   90.00
#
_symmetry.space_group_name_H-M   'P 1'
#
loop_
_entity.id
_entity.type
_entity.pdbx_description
1 polymer ?
#
loop_
_entity_poly.entity_id
_entity_poly.type
_entity_poly.pdbx_seq_one_letter_code
_entity_poly.pdbx_strand_id
1 'polypeptide(L)' 'MEKIVKLYRKLAQCPSLSSAKLLRKSESHLIVESKWSQRNLERTTNQKFAITHYLNGDHEVLTQTTPTDITS' A
#
# COMPACT_ATOMS: atom_id res chain seq x y z
N MET A 1 -23.79 19.43 8.21
CA MET A 1 -23.08 18.23 8.71
C MET A 1 -22.68 17.27 7.57
N GLU A 2 -23.61 16.89 6.67
CA GLU A 2 -23.35 15.88 5.63
C GLU A 2 -22.16 16.18 4.70
N LYS A 3 -22.00 17.44 4.27
CA LYS A 3 -20.87 17.84 3.40
C LYS A 3 -19.51 17.60 4.07
N ILE A 4 -19.41 17.84 5.38
CA ILE A 4 -18.20 17.61 6.17
C ILE A 4 -17.90 16.12 6.28
N VAL A 5 -18.92 15.30 6.56
CA VAL A 5 -18.77 13.84 6.64
C VAL A 5 -18.35 13.26 5.29
N LYS A 6 -18.94 13.73 4.17
CA LYS A 6 -18.53 13.32 2.82
C LYS A 6 -17.07 13.68 2.54
N LEU A 7 -16.66 14.91 2.87
CA LEU A 7 -15.27 15.34 2.71
C LEU A 7 -14.31 14.48 3.55
N TYR A 8 -14.64 14.27 4.83
CA TYR A 8 -13.83 13.44 5.73
C TYR A 8 -13.69 12.00 5.21
N ARG A 9 -14.79 11.39 4.74
CA ARG A 9 -14.76 10.04 4.13
C ARG A 9 -13.86 9.98 2.91
N LYS A 10 -13.91 10.99 2.04
CA LYS A 10 -13.04 11.08 0.87
C LYS A 10 -11.56 11.17 1.28
N LEU A 11 -11.23 11.99 2.28
CA LEU A 11 -9.87 12.14 2.77
C LEU A 11 -9.35 10.87 3.48
N ALA A 12 -10.22 10.16 4.22
CA ALA A 12 -9.86 8.91 4.89
C ALA A 12 -9.51 7.78 3.90
N GLN A 13 -9.98 7.88 2.64
CA GLN A 13 -9.62 6.95 1.57
C GLN A 13 -8.21 7.17 1.01
N CYS A 14 -7.57 8.31 1.31
CA CYS A 14 -6.22 8.59 0.83
C CYS A 14 -5.19 7.81 1.67
N PRO A 15 -4.47 6.83 1.09
CA PRO A 15 -3.41 6.14 1.81
C PRO A 15 -2.18 7.07 1.95
N SER A 16 -1.44 6.90 3.04
CA SER A 16 -0.16 7.52 3.27
C SER A 16 0.94 6.46 3.16
N LEU A 17 1.82 6.61 2.16
CA LEU A 17 2.97 5.72 1.98
C LEU A 17 3.94 5.89 3.15
N SER A 18 4.21 4.79 3.86
CA SER A 18 5.07 4.79 5.04
C SER A 18 6.48 4.28 4.74
N SER A 19 6.63 3.37 3.78
CA SER A 19 7.90 2.81 3.37
C SER A 19 7.78 2.24 1.97
N ALA A 20 8.84 2.36 1.18
CA ALA A 20 9.02 1.61 -0.05
C ALA A 20 10.48 1.17 -0.15
N LYS A 21 10.70 -0.03 -0.66
CA LYS A 21 12.02 -0.64 -0.79
C LYS A 21 12.13 -1.33 -2.14
N LEU A 22 13.22 -1.04 -2.85
CA LEU A 22 13.63 -1.77 -4.04
C LEU A 22 14.65 -2.84 -3.63
N LEU A 23 14.41 -4.08 -4.04
CA LEU A 23 15.24 -5.24 -3.77
C LEU A 23 15.61 -5.90 -5.09
N ARG A 24 16.90 -6.16 -5.32
CA ARG A 24 17.36 -6.94 -6.46
C ARG A 24 17.47 -8.41 -6.05
N LYS A 25 16.69 -9.30 -6.66
CA LYS A 25 16.72 -10.75 -6.39
C LYS A 25 17.74 -11.46 -7.28
N SER A 26 17.86 -11.04 -8.55
CA SER A 26 18.88 -11.51 -9.49
C SER A 26 19.13 -10.44 -10.57
N GLU A 27 19.97 -10.73 -11.57
CA GLU A 27 20.24 -9.77 -12.65
C GLU A 27 18.98 -9.31 -13.40
N SER A 28 17.99 -10.20 -13.50
CA SER A 28 16.74 -10.00 -14.26
C SER A 28 15.48 -9.93 -13.40
N HIS A 29 15.60 -9.98 -12.07
CA HIS A 29 14.43 -9.97 -11.18
C HIS A 29 14.58 -8.90 -10.10
N LEU A 30 13.64 -7.96 -10.11
CA LEU A 30 13.53 -6.89 -9.14
C LEU A 30 12.24 -7.06 -8.35
N ILE A 31 12.28 -6.62 -7.10
CA ILE A 31 11.15 -6.67 -6.17
C ILE A 31 10.95 -5.27 -5.61
N VAL A 32 9.71 -4.80 -5.61
CA VAL A 32 9.30 -3.56 -4.95
C VAL A 32 8.38 -3.90 -3.80
N GLU A 33 8.85 -3.68 -2.59
CA GLU A 33 8.03 -3.77 -1.38
C GLU A 33 7.53 -2.38 -1.04
N SER A 34 6.24 -2.27 -0.70
CA SER A 34 5.69 -1.01 -0.20
C SER A 34 4.77 -1.26 0.99
N LYS A 35 4.76 -0.28 1.89
CA LYS A 35 3.92 -0.26 3.08
C LYS A 35 3.20 1.07 3.15
N TRP A 36 1.91 1.05 3.37
CA TRP A 36 1.11 2.27 3.55
C TRP A 36 0.22 2.17 4.78
N SER A 37 -0.24 3.32 5.24
CA SER A 37 -1.28 3.42 6.26
C SER A 37 -2.51 4.09 5.69
N GLN A 38 -3.69 3.67 6.12
CA GLN A 38 -4.96 4.26 5.69
C GLN A 38 -5.91 4.34 6.88
N ARG A 39 -6.70 5.41 6.94
CA ARG A 39 -7.72 5.57 7.98
C ARG A 39 -8.87 4.58 7.73
N ASN A 40 -9.03 3.61 8.63
CA ASN A 40 -10.23 2.79 8.68
C ASN A 40 -11.30 3.50 9.51
N LEU A 41 -12.41 3.86 8.86
CA LEU A 41 -13.51 4.58 9.49
C LEU A 41 -14.43 3.69 10.34
N GLU A 42 -14.53 2.40 10.01
CA GLU A 42 -15.34 1.42 10.75
C GLU A 42 -14.67 1.04 12.06
N ARG A 43 -13.35 0.82 12.03
CA ARG A 43 -12.53 0.49 13.21
C ARG A 43 -12.05 1.70 13.97
N THR A 44 -12.20 2.90 13.42
CA THR A 44 -11.72 4.18 13.99
C THR A 44 -10.22 4.22 14.27
N THR A 45 -9.43 3.42 13.55
CA THR A 45 -7.97 3.31 13.66
C THR A 45 -7.30 3.51 12.30
N ASN A 46 -5.98 3.72 12.29
CA ASN A 46 -5.20 3.64 11.06
C ASN A 46 -4.73 2.21 10.89
N GLN A 47 -5.13 1.58 9.79
CA GLN A 47 -4.61 0.26 9.42
C GLN A 47 -3.36 0.44 8.57
N LYS A 48 -2.44 -0.50 8.69
CA LYS A 48 -1.21 -0.57 7.91
C LYS A 48 -1.28 -1.77 6.99
N PHE A 49 -0.82 -1.60 5.77
CA PHE A 49 -0.79 -2.65 4.77
C PHE A 49 0.60 -2.77 4.15
N ALA A 50 0.93 -3.98 3.70
CA ALA A 50 2.12 -4.27 2.91
C ALA A 50 1.72 -4.95 1.59
N ILE A 51 2.47 -4.66 0.53
CA ILE A 51 2.37 -5.35 -0.76
C ILE A 51 3.76 -5.49 -1.37
N THR A 52 3.96 -6.58 -2.10
CA THR A 52 5.19 -6.86 -2.82
C THR A 52 4.90 -7.05 -4.30
N HIS A 53 5.60 -6.32 -5.16
CA HIS A 53 5.55 -6.45 -6.61
C HIS A 53 6.81 -7.15 -7.09
N TYR A 54 6.65 -8.07 -8.04
CA TYR A 54 7.74 -8.79 -8.68
C TYR A 54 7.84 -8.33 -10.14
N LEU A 55 9.01 -7.86 -10.53
CA LEU A 55 9.26 -7.26 -11.83
C LEU A 55 10.18 -8.16 -12.67
N ASN A 56 9.97 -8.16 -13.99
CA ASN A 56 10.88 -8.77 -14.96
C ASN A 56 12.11 -7.88 -15.23
N GLY A 57 12.98 -8.33 -16.14
CA GLY A 57 14.20 -7.60 -16.53
C GLY A 57 13.93 -6.27 -17.23
N ASP A 58 12.74 -6.08 -17.80
CA ASP A 58 12.29 -4.86 -18.46
C ASP A 58 11.55 -3.90 -17.51
N HIS A 59 11.54 -4.20 -16.21
CA HIS A 59 10.86 -3.44 -15.14
C HIS A 59 9.33 -3.44 -15.23
N GLU A 60 8.73 -4.40 -15.93
CA GLU A 60 7.29 -4.62 -15.94
C GLU A 60 6.87 -5.50 -14.77
N VAL A 61 5.71 -5.22 -14.19
CA VAL A 61 5.16 -6.02 -13.09
C VAL A 61 4.65 -7.36 -13.62
N LEU A 62 5.31 -8.45 -13.23
CA LEU A 62 4.89 -9.82 -13.54
C LEU A 62 3.74 -10.27 -12.64
N THR A 63 3.87 -10.01 -11.35
CA THR A 63 2.88 -10.37 -10.34
C THR A 63 3.04 -9.53 -9.08
N GLN A 64 2.02 -9.55 -8.23
CA GLN A 64 2.02 -8.89 -6.93
C GLN A 64 1.30 -9.74 -5.89
N THR A 65 1.65 -9.55 -4.63
CA THR A 65 0.87 -10.11 -3.52
C THR A 65 -0.44 -9.35 -3.35
N THR A 66 -1.40 -9.93 -2.64
CA THR A 66 -2.53 -9.15 -2.14
C THR A 66 -2.06 -8.22 -1.00
N PRO A 67 -2.66 -7.03 -0.84
CA PRO A 67 -2.47 -6.20 0.35
C PRO A 67 -2.67 -7.02 1.62
N THR A 68 -1.65 -7.08 2.47
CA THR A 68 -1.71 -7.79 3.75
C THR A 68 -1.78 -6.79 4.89
N ASP A 69 -2.76 -6.94 5.79
CA ASP A 69 -2.86 -6.12 7.00
C ASP A 69 -1.69 -6.46 7.93
N ILE A 70 -0.89 -5.44 8.27
CA ILE A 70 0.28 -5.52 9.15
C ILE A 70 0.12 -4.60 10.37
N THR A 71 -1.12 -4.25 10.72
CA THR A 71 -1.46 -3.46 11.91
C THR A 71 -1.12 -4.27 13.16
N SER A 72 -0.29 -3.70 14.05
CA SER A 72 0.08 -4.30 15.34
C SER A 72 -0.90 -3.92 16.45
#